data_AF-W6NFX9-F1
#
_entry.id   AF-W6NFX9-F1
#
_cell.length_a   1.000
_cell.length_b   1.000
_cell.length_c   1.000
_cell.angle_alpha   90.00
_cell.angle_beta   90.00
_cell.angle_gamma   90.00
#
_symmetry.space_group_name_H-M   'P 1'
#
loop_
_entity.id
_entity.type
_entity.pdbx_description
1 polymer ?
#
loop_
_entity_poly.entity_id
_entity_poly.type
_entity_poly.pdbx_seq_one_letter_code
_entity_poly.pdbx_strand_id
1 'polypeptide(L)' 'MTGVSTQVAALSRLTLALFEDSGWYIVNYDNAEDMEWGRNLGCNFATKSCLTWMKSNPLNPYPFCTTYRDSR' A
#
# COMPACT_ATOMS: atom_id res chain seq x y z
N MET A 1 -7.63 4.08 0.10
CA MET A 1 -7.82 5.31 0.88
C MET A 1 -6.74 5.39 1.95
N THR A 2 -6.00 6.49 2.04
CA THR A 2 -5.01 6.74 3.10
C THR A 2 -5.52 7.81 4.06
N GLY A 3 -5.13 7.76 5.34
CA GLY A 3 -5.53 8.75 6.36
C GLY A 3 -4.82 10.11 6.27
N VAL A 4 -4.12 10.36 5.17
CA VAL A 4 -3.37 11.59 4.89
C VAL A 4 -3.60 11.98 3.43
N SER A 5 -3.61 13.29 3.16
CA SER A 5 -3.66 13.82 1.80
C SER A 5 -2.26 13.85 1.22
N THR A 6 -2.08 13.21 0.06
CA THR A 6 -0.83 13.14 -0.70
C THR A 6 -1.12 13.55 -2.14
N GLN A 7 -0.15 14.15 -2.81
CA GLN A 7 -0.26 14.49 -4.24
C GLN A 7 -0.27 13.23 -5.12
N VAL A 8 0.30 12.13 -4.64
CA VAL A 8 0.32 10.84 -5.31
C VAL A 8 -0.65 9.91 -4.59
N ALA A 9 -1.90 9.92 -5.02
CA ALA A 9 -2.93 9.01 -4.56
C ALA A 9 -3.23 8.00 -5.67
N ALA A 10 -3.58 6.77 -5.28
CA ALA A 10 -4.08 5.75 -6.20
C ALA A 10 -5.50 5.34 -5.79
N LEU A 11 -6.46 5.42 -6.71
CA LEU A 11 -7.77 4.79 -6.56
C LEU A 11 -7.63 3.29 -6.79
N SER A 12 -7.07 2.61 -5.80
CA SER A 12 -6.68 1.21 -5.91
C SER A 12 -7.86 0.23 -5.87
N ARG A 13 -7.63 -0.99 -6.35
CA ARG A 13 -8.58 -2.11 -6.24
C ARG A 13 -9.08 -2.36 -4.81
N LEU A 14 -8.26 -2.05 -3.79
CA LEU A 14 -8.67 -2.15 -2.37
C LEU A 14 -9.77 -1.13 -2.02
N THR A 15 -9.65 0.10 -2.53
CA THR A 15 -10.66 1.14 -2.28
C THR A 15 -11.94 0.84 -3.03
N LEU A 16 -11.81 0.36 -4.27
CA LEU A 16 -12.93 -0.06 -5.11
C LEU A 16 -13.69 -1.24 -4.49
N ALA A 17 -12.99 -2.25 -3.97
CA ALA A 17 -13.60 -3.37 -3.25
C ALA A 17 -14.37 -2.92 -2.01
N LEU A 18 -13.83 -1.97 -1.23
CA LEU A 18 -14.55 -1.40 -0.09
C LEU A 18 -15.87 -0.73 -0.50
N PHE A 19 -15.90 -0.04 -1.64
CA PHE A 19 -17.13 0.58 -2.15
C PHE A 19 -18.14 -0.44 -2.65
N GLU A 20 -17.69 -1.51 -3.31
CA GLU A 20 -18.56 -2.61 -3.72
C GLU A 20 -19.16 -3.33 -2.49
N ASP A 21 -18.32 -3.69 -1.50
CA ASP A 21 -18.73 -4.37 -0.27
C ASP A 21 -19.69 -3.53 0.59
N SER A 22 -19.64 -2.20 0.47
CA SER A 22 -20.60 -1.31 1.14
C SER A 22 -22.03 -1.45 0.62
N GLY A 23 -22.20 -2.00 -0.60
CA GLY A 23 -23.49 -2.14 -1.28
C GLY A 23 -24.06 -0.83 -1.84
N TRP A 24 -23.37 0.30 -1.70
CA TRP A 24 -23.81 1.59 -2.22
C TRP A 24 -23.42 1.83 -3.68
N TYR A 25 -22.39 1.13 -4.17
CA TYR A 25 -21.80 1.39 -5.47
C TYR A 25 -21.63 0.10 -6.26
N ILE A 26 -21.87 0.19 -7.57
CA ILE A 26 -21.43 -0.82 -8.55
C ILE A 26 -20.14 -0.30 -9.14
N VAL A 27 -19.06 -1.07 -8.97
CA VAL A 27 -17.72 -0.57 -9.23
C VAL A 27 -17.15 -1.16 -10.51
N ASN A 28 -16.54 -0.32 -11.34
CA ASN A 28 -15.78 -0.77 -12.51
C ASN A 28 -14.29 -0.87 -12.16
N TYR A 29 -13.80 -2.11 -12.01
CA TYR A 29 -12.41 -2.40 -11.68
C TYR A 29 -11.40 -2.10 -12.80
N ASP A 30 -11.84 -1.89 -14.05
CA ASP A 30 -10.95 -1.53 -15.16
C ASP A 30 -10.35 -0.13 -14.98
N ASN A 31 -11.00 0.73 -14.18
CA ASN A 31 -10.50 2.05 -13.82
C ASN A 31 -9.63 2.04 -12.54
N ALA A 32 -9.29 0.87 -12.01
CA ALA A 32 -8.46 0.80 -10.82
C ALA A 32 -7.02 1.21 -11.12
N GLU A 33 -6.47 2.07 -10.28
CA GLU A 33 -5.07 2.47 -10.36
C GLU A 33 -4.17 1.48 -9.62
N ASP A 34 -2.97 1.26 -10.14
CA ASP A 34 -1.98 0.38 -9.53
C ASP A 34 -1.35 1.04 -8.28
N MET A 35 -1.46 0.34 -7.15
CA MET A 35 -0.83 0.76 -5.89
C MET A 35 0.46 -0.03 -5.70
N GLU A 36 1.59 0.58 -6.04
CA GLU A 36 2.92 -0.05 -5.93
C GLU A 36 3.36 -0.26 -4.48
N TRP A 37 2.87 0.59 -3.57
CA TRP A 37 3.19 0.49 -2.15
C TRP A 37 2.67 -0.84 -1.58
N GLY A 38 3.60 -1.71 -1.13
CA GLY A 38 3.25 -3.02 -0.57
C GLY A 38 2.95 -4.12 -1.60
N ARG A 39 3.02 -3.83 -2.91
CA ARG A 39 2.76 -4.81 -3.97
C ARG A 39 3.74 -5.97 -3.88
N ASN A 40 3.22 -7.19 -3.88
CA ASN A 40 4.01 -8.44 -3.84
C ASN A 40 4.96 -8.61 -2.64
N LEU A 41 4.77 -7.88 -1.54
CA LEU A 41 5.63 -8.01 -0.34
C LEU A 41 5.21 -9.17 0.60
N GLY A 42 4.05 -9.77 0.35
CA GLY A 42 3.57 -10.98 1.04
C GLY A 42 3.00 -10.76 2.44
N CYS A 43 2.59 -11.85 3.08
CA CYS A 43 1.85 -11.80 4.34
C CYS A 43 2.66 -11.25 5.51
N ASN A 44 3.98 -11.46 5.52
CA ASN A 44 4.83 -10.95 6.59
C ASN A 44 4.83 -9.42 6.62
N PHE A 45 4.82 -8.76 5.46
CA PHE A 45 4.67 -7.31 5.38
C PHE A 45 3.32 -6.84 5.94
N ALA A 46 2.23 -7.52 5.59
CA ALA A 46 0.87 -7.13 6.00
C ALA A 46 0.54 -7.41 7.47
N THR A 47 1.19 -8.42 8.08
CA THR A 47 0.82 -8.91 9.42
C THR A 47 1.84 -8.62 10.52
N LYS A 48 3.10 -8.30 10.18
CA LYS A 48 4.15 -7.99 11.16
C LYS A 48 4.39 -6.49 11.24
N SER A 49 5.13 -6.07 12.28
CA SER A 49 5.47 -4.66 12.44
C SER A 49 6.47 -4.19 11.37
N CYS A 50 6.45 -2.89 11.05
CA CYS A 50 7.40 -2.28 10.11
C CYS A 50 8.86 -2.53 10.51
N LEU A 51 9.18 -2.49 11.81
CA LEU A 51 10.53 -2.81 12.30
C LEU A 51 10.93 -4.25 12.03
N THR A 52 10.00 -5.20 12.15
CA THR A 52 10.27 -6.61 11.84
C THR A 52 10.58 -6.79 10.36
N TRP A 53 9.79 -6.15 9.49
CA TRP A 53 10.02 -6.15 8.04
C TRP A 53 11.36 -5.54 7.65
N MET A 54 11.72 -4.39 8.24
CA MET A 54 13.01 -3.75 7.97
C MET A 54 14.19 -4.62 8.40
N LYS A 55 14.08 -5.32 9.55
CA LYS A 55 15.12 -6.24 10.01
C LYS A 55 15.25 -7.49 9.14
N SER A 56 14.14 -8.01 8.60
CA SER A 56 14.17 -9.15 7.68
C SER A 56 14.65 -8.79 6.27
N ASN A 57 14.57 -7.51 5.88
CA ASN A 57 14.96 -7.03 4.55
C ASN A 57 16.02 -5.92 4.65
N PRO A 58 17.23 -6.22 5.14
CA PRO A 58 18.26 -5.20 5.41
C PRO A 58 18.80 -4.53 4.15
N LEU A 59 18.79 -5.21 3.00
CA LEU A 59 19.30 -4.67 1.73
C LEU A 59 18.26 -3.81 1.00
N ASN A 60 16.98 -4.15 1.14
CA ASN A 60 15.88 -3.43 0.51
C ASN A 60 14.67 -3.36 1.45
N PRO A 61 14.66 -2.40 2.39
CA PRO A 61 13.57 -2.24 3.36
C PRO A 61 12.33 -1.58 2.78
N TYR A 62 12.26 -1.35 1.45
CA TYR A 62 11.09 -0.79 0.77
C TYR A 62 9.80 -1.45 1.27
N PRO A 63 8.76 -0.66 1.61
CA PRO A 63 8.59 0.77 1.38
C PRO A 63 9.00 1.66 2.57
N PHE A 64 9.77 1.14 3.52
CA PHE A 64 10.27 1.92 4.66
C PHE A 64 11.73 2.33 4.47
N CYS A 65 12.13 3.41 5.17
CA CYS A 65 13.48 3.96 5.12
C CYS A 65 14.18 3.77 6.48
N THR A 66 15.47 3.46 6.47
CA THR A 66 16.31 3.38 7.68
C THR A 66 16.99 4.71 8.02
N THR A 67 17.02 5.64 7.07
CA THR A 67 17.57 6.99 7.24
C THR A 67 16.57 8.02 6.76
N TYR A 68 16.57 9.20 7.38
CA TYR A 68 15.58 10.25 7.15
C TYR A 68 15.63 10.90 5.75
N ARG A 69 16.74 10.74 5.01
CA ARG A 69 16.94 11.35 3.68
C ARG A 69 16.98 10.34 2.52
N ASP A 70 16.44 9.14 2.73
CA ASP A 70 16.33 8.17 1.65
C ASP A 70 15.36 8.71 0.59
N SER A 71 15.89 8.99 -0.61
CA SER A 71 15.18 9.71 -1.70
C SER A 71 14.70 8.76 -2.81
N ARG A 72 14.55 7.47 -2.50
CA ARG A 72 14.07 6.45 -3.45
C ARG A 72 12.61 6.64 -3.82
#